data_AF-A0A821MQI1-F1
#
_entry.id   AF-A0A821MQI1-F1
#
_cell.length_a   1.000
_cell.length_b   1.000
_cell.length_c   1.000
_cell.angle_alpha   90.00
_cell.angle_beta   90.00
_cell.angle_gamma   90.00
#
_symmetry.space_group_name_H-M   'P 1'
#
loop_
_entity.id
_entity.type
_entity.pdbx_description
1 polymer ?
#
loop_
_entity_poly.entity_id
_entity_poly.type
_entity_poly.pdbx_seq_one_letter_code
_entity_poly.pdbx_strand_id
1 'polypeptide(L)'
;MDDIQSLDNDSRKIFYKLADRHINSLNIKFQHKTVITCALSEKIIVGLQNKLSSEENNLRFTSWCCYSFTLRLIGKQQFLCDNKNGKSILLYENMFDVFKKIHIEIAHGG
;
A
#
# COMPACT_ATOMS: atom_id res chain seq x y z
N MET A 1 13.43 -29.06 0.79
CA MET A 1 12.47 -28.05 0.27
C MET A 1 11.77 -27.32 1.41
N ASP A 2 11.51 -28.00 2.54
CA ASP A 2 10.88 -27.39 3.73
C ASP A 2 11.73 -26.31 4.41
N ASP A 3 13.07 -26.43 4.39
CA ASP A 3 13.96 -25.46 5.04
C ASP A 3 13.92 -24.06 4.39
N ILE A 4 13.73 -23.97 3.08
CA ILE A 4 13.70 -22.69 2.34
C ILE A 4 12.37 -21.95 2.58
N GLN A 5 11.26 -22.68 2.66
CA GLN A 5 9.96 -22.09 3.00
C GLN A 5 9.89 -21.64 4.47
N SER A 6 10.53 -22.40 5.36
CA SER A 6 10.71 -22.05 6.78
C SER A 6 11.48 -20.72 6.94
N LEU A 7 12.62 -20.57 6.28
CA LEU A 7 13.45 -19.37 6.31
C LEU A 7 12.76 -18.12 5.73
N ASP A 8 11.95 -18.28 4.68
CA ASP A 8 11.20 -17.16 4.09
C ASP A 8 10.09 -16.65 5.02
N ASN A 9 9.41 -17.57 5.72
CA ASN A 9 8.37 -17.21 6.68
C ASN A 9 8.92 -16.44 7.89
N ASP A 10 10.06 -16.86 8.43
CA ASP A 10 10.69 -16.14 9.55
C ASP A 10 11.21 -14.76 9.13
N SER A 11 11.82 -14.67 7.95
CA SER A 11 12.28 -13.40 7.38
C SER A 11 11.13 -12.42 7.16
N ARG A 12 10.00 -12.91 6.61
CA ARG A 12 8.78 -12.13 6.40
C ARG A 12 8.21 -11.62 7.72
N LYS A 13 8.18 -12.46 8.76
CA LYS A 13 7.71 -12.07 10.10
C LYS A 13 8.59 -11.00 10.72
N ILE A 14 9.92 -11.12 10.63
CA ILE A 14 10.86 -10.11 11.14
C ILE A 14 10.67 -8.80 10.38
N PHE A 15 10.55 -8.86 9.06
CA PHE A 15 10.34 -7.68 8.21
C PHE A 15 9.09 -6.90 8.63
N TYR A 16 7.94 -7.56 8.76
CA TYR A 16 6.70 -6.88 9.14
C TYR A 16 6.75 -6.31 10.56
N LYS A 17 7.42 -6.99 11.50
CA LYS A 17 7.66 -6.44 12.85
C LYS A 17 8.48 -5.14 12.80
N LEU A 18 9.49 -5.06 11.93
CA LEU A 18 10.29 -3.85 11.75
C LEU A 18 9.50 -2.76 11.03
N ALA A 19 8.73 -3.13 10.01
CA ALA A 19 7.87 -2.22 9.28
C ALA A 19 6.81 -1.58 10.20
N ASP A 20 6.15 -2.37 11.05
CA ASP A 20 5.16 -1.86 12.01
C ASP A 20 5.79 -0.88 12.99
N ARG A 21 6.99 -1.20 13.50
CA ARG A 21 7.72 -0.29 14.39
C ARG A 21 8.01 1.05 13.69
N HIS A 22 8.42 1.00 12.42
CA HIS A 22 8.67 2.20 11.64
C HIS A 22 7.38 2.98 11.37
N ILE A 23 6.31 2.34 10.91
CA ILE A 23 5.02 2.99 10.66
C ILE A 23 4.51 3.68 11.92
N ASN A 24 4.55 2.99 13.06
CA ASN A 24 4.11 3.54 14.34
C ASN A 24 4.97 4.69 14.85
N SER A 25 6.22 4.83 14.39
CA SER A 25 7.06 5.98 14.72
C SER A 25 6.80 7.21 13.84
N LEU A 26 6.08 7.06 12.72
CA LEU A 26 5.68 8.18 11.88
C LEU A 26 4.58 9.02 12.54
N ASN A 27 4.53 10.32 12.22
CA ASN A 27 3.40 11.17 12.58
C ASN A 27 2.08 10.57 12.07
N ILE A 28 1.01 10.64 12.88
CA ILE A 28 -0.34 10.07 12.58
C ILE A 28 -0.81 10.42 11.15
N LYS A 29 -0.58 11.65 10.70
CA LYS A 29 -0.97 12.11 9.35
C LYS A 29 -0.31 11.36 8.18
N PHE A 30 0.78 10.65 8.43
CA PHE A 30 1.56 9.90 7.42
C PHE A 30 1.40 8.37 7.54
N GLN A 31 0.98 7.86 8.69
CA GLN A 31 0.81 6.42 8.93
C GLN A 31 -0.11 5.74 7.90
N HIS A 32 -1.09 6.46 7.37
CA HIS A 32 -2.07 5.95 6.40
C HIS A 32 -1.93 6.53 4.98
N LYS A 33 -0.77 7.13 4.66
CA LYS A 33 -0.53 7.72 3.33
C LYS A 33 0.48 6.97 2.50
N THR A 34 1.57 6.52 3.12
CA THR A 34 2.69 5.91 2.39
C THR A 34 2.50 4.41 2.17
N VAL A 35 1.91 3.74 3.15
CA VAL A 35 1.58 2.31 3.11
C VAL A 35 0.15 2.15 3.59
N ILE A 36 -0.65 1.39 2.85
CA ILE A 36 -2.04 1.08 3.22
C ILE A 36 -2.27 -0.42 3.16
N THR A 37 -3.29 -0.90 3.87
CA THR A 37 -3.72 -2.30 3.76
C THR A 37 -4.53 -2.52 2.48
N CYS A 38 -4.60 -3.76 2.01
CA CYS A 38 -5.48 -4.17 0.92
C CYS A 38 -6.93 -3.74 1.18
N ALA A 39 -7.43 -3.96 2.41
CA ALA A 39 -8.79 -3.58 2.79
C ALA A 39 -9.05 -2.06 2.71
N LEU A 40 -8.05 -1.22 3.03
CA LEU A 40 -8.18 0.23 2.86
C LEU A 40 -8.08 0.64 1.39
N SER A 41 -7.22 -0.03 0.61
CA SER A 41 -7.10 0.18 -0.83
C SER A 41 -8.42 -0.05 -1.55
N GLU A 42 -9.11 -1.14 -1.26
CA GLU A 42 -10.44 -1.45 -1.83
C GLU A 42 -11.45 -0.35 -1.51
N LYS A 43 -11.51 0.10 -0.25
CA LYS A 43 -12.39 1.21 0.15
C LYS A 43 -12.07 2.51 -0.59
N ILE A 44 -10.79 2.81 -0.80
CA ILE A 44 -10.37 3.99 -1.57
C ILE A 44 -10.79 3.85 -3.03
N ILE A 45 -10.59 2.68 -3.66
CA ILE A 45 -10.98 2.42 -5.05
C ILE A 45 -12.50 2.61 -5.21
N VAL A 46 -13.29 2.02 -4.31
CA VAL A 46 -14.75 2.19 -4.29
C VAL A 46 -15.10 3.67 -4.12
N GLY A 47 -14.46 4.38 -3.18
CA GLY A 47 -14.67 5.82 -2.98
C GLY A 47 -14.33 6.68 -4.21
N LEU A 48 -13.31 6.29 -4.99
CA LEU A 48 -12.91 6.97 -6.23
C LEU A 48 -13.83 6.65 -7.42
N GLN A 49 -14.41 5.45 -7.47
CA GLN A 49 -15.33 5.01 -8.51
C GLN A 49 -16.75 5.54 -8.27
N ASN A 50 -17.18 5.54 -7.02
CA ASN A 50 -18.50 5.98 -6.57
C ASN A 50 -18.59 7.51 -6.42
N LYS A 51 -17.90 8.27 -7.26
CA LYS A 51 -18.04 9.74 -7.32
C LYS A 51 -19.53 10.04 -7.45
N LEU A 52 -20.16 10.45 -6.34
CA LEU A 52 -21.55 10.90 -6.21
C LEU A 52 -22.63 9.85 -5.86
N SER A 53 -22.33 8.59 -5.48
CA SER A 53 -23.40 7.70 -4.99
C SER A 53 -23.79 8.06 -3.55
N SER A 54 -24.99 8.58 -3.43
CA SER A 54 -25.64 9.25 -2.30
C SER A 54 -25.94 8.41 -1.05
N GLU A 55 -25.20 7.34 -0.77
CA GLU A 55 -25.31 6.70 0.56
C GLU A 55 -24.54 7.53 1.58
N GLU A 56 -25.29 8.13 2.50
CA GLU A 56 -24.97 9.24 3.40
C GLU A 56 -23.72 9.07 4.29
N ASN A 57 -23.03 7.92 4.27
CA ASN A 57 -22.13 7.57 5.35
C ASN A 57 -20.66 7.96 5.22
N ASN A 58 -20.19 8.55 4.11
CA ASN A 58 -18.85 9.13 4.14
C ASN A 58 -18.45 10.14 3.06
N LEU A 59 -19.18 11.26 2.93
CA LEU A 59 -18.74 12.39 2.09
C LEU A 59 -17.32 12.85 2.43
N ARG A 60 -16.95 12.83 3.71
CA ARG A 60 -15.60 13.20 4.18
C ARG A 60 -14.53 12.25 3.68
N PHE A 61 -14.75 10.94 3.81
CA PHE A 61 -13.81 9.93 3.29
C PHE A 61 -13.71 9.97 1.77
N THR A 62 -14.83 10.11 1.06
CA THR A 62 -14.85 10.22 -0.41
C THR A 62 -14.09 11.45 -0.88
N SER A 63 -14.30 12.59 -0.22
CA SER A 63 -13.54 13.83 -0.49
C SER A 63 -12.05 13.64 -0.23
N TRP A 64 -11.70 12.99 0.89
CA TRP A 64 -10.30 12.65 1.20
C TRP A 64 -9.68 11.72 0.16
N CYS A 65 -10.42 10.72 -0.33
CA CYS A 65 -9.95 9.80 -1.37
C CYS A 65 -9.65 10.55 -2.66
N CYS A 66 -10.60 11.34 -3.16
CA CYS A 66 -10.44 12.15 -4.38
C CYS A 66 -9.31 13.18 -4.26
N TYR A 67 -9.08 13.73 -3.07
CA TYR A 67 -8.00 14.69 -2.85
C TYR A 67 -6.63 13.99 -2.81
N SER A 68 -6.55 12.83 -2.16
CA SER A 68 -5.27 12.19 -1.83
C SER A 68 -4.80 11.15 -2.85
N PHE A 69 -5.71 10.53 -3.60
CA PHE A 69 -5.40 9.40 -4.46
C PHE A 69 -5.97 9.53 -5.87
N THR A 70 -5.35 8.80 -6.80
CA THR A 70 -5.80 8.67 -8.19
C THR A 70 -5.58 7.24 -8.66
N LEU A 71 -6.35 6.81 -9.68
CA LEU A 71 -6.21 5.51 -10.29
C LEU A 71 -5.51 5.67 -11.64
N ARG A 72 -4.33 5.07 -11.78
CA ARG A 72 -3.59 5.02 -13.04
C ARG A 72 -3.83 3.68 -13.72
N LEU A 73 -4.16 3.73 -15.01
CA LEU A 73 -4.27 2.54 -15.85
C LEU A 73 -2.99 2.36 -16.66
N ILE A 74 -2.41 1.15 -16.60
CA ILE A 74 -1.28 0.73 -17.45
C ILE A 74 -1.70 -0.58 -18.13
N GLY A 75 -1.97 -0.51 -19.43
CA GLY A 75 -2.61 -1.61 -20.14
C GLY A 75 -3.97 -1.95 -19.53
N LYS A 76 -4.14 -3.18 -19.03
CA LYS A 76 -5.36 -3.65 -18.36
C LYS A 76 -5.28 -3.59 -16.83
N GLN A 77 -4.15 -3.16 -16.27
CA GLN A 77 -3.93 -3.13 -14.83
C GLN A 77 -4.22 -1.74 -14.27
N GLN A 78 -4.85 -1.71 -13.09
CA GLN A 78 -5.15 -0.50 -12.35
C GLN A 78 -4.22 -0.38 -11.16
N PHE A 79 -3.62 0.80 -11.00
CA PHE A 79 -2.69 1.12 -9.92
C PHE A 79 -3.23 2.29 -9.12
N LEU A 80 -3.26 2.13 -7.80
CA LEU A 80 -3.54 3.23 -6.88
C LEU A 80 -2.27 4.08 -6.73
N CYS A 81 -2.40 5.39 -6.92
CA CYS A 81 -1.31 6.35 -6.83
C CYS A 81 -1.68 7.49 -5.88
N ASP A 82 -0.67 8.09 -5.26
CA ASP A 82 -0.79 9.38 -4.59
C ASP A 82 -1.10 10.47 -5.63
N ASN A 83 -2.11 11.29 -5.38
CA ASN A 83 -2.59 12.28 -6.33
C ASN A 83 -1.60 13.46 -6.50
N LYS A 84 -0.80 13.77 -5.47
CA LYS A 84 0.10 14.93 -5.48
C LYS A 84 1.38 14.66 -6.27
N ASN A 85 1.96 13.47 -6.11
CA ASN A 85 3.25 13.14 -6.71
C ASN A 85 3.17 12.02 -7.77
N GLY A 86 2.01 11.40 -7.95
CA GLY A 86 1.80 10.34 -8.94
C GLY A 86 2.54 9.04 -8.67
N LYS A 87 3.15 8.88 -7.48
CA LYS A 87 3.84 7.65 -7.08
C LYS A 87 2.80 6.58 -6.72
N SER A 88 3.08 5.34 -7.07
CA SER A 88 2.23 4.20 -6.71
C SER A 88 2.20 4.01 -5.19
N ILE A 89 1.02 3.68 -4.67
CA ILE A 89 0.83 3.34 -3.27
C ILE A 89 1.27 1.88 -3.08
N LEU A 90 2.12 1.64 -2.09
CA LEU A 90 2.53 0.29 -1.71
C LEU A 90 1.51 -0.31 -0.74
N LEU A 91 1.07 -1.52 -1.03
CA LEU A 91 0.23 -2.29 -0.11
C LEU A 91 1.11 -2.95 0.96
N TYR A 92 0.69 -2.84 2.21
CA TYR A 92 1.41 -3.41 3.35
C TYR A 92 1.67 -4.89 3.11
N GLU A 93 0.66 -5.65 2.72
CA GLU A 93 0.67 -7.09 2.54
C GLU A 93 1.66 -7.56 1.45
N ASN A 94 1.95 -6.70 0.46
CA ASN A 94 2.86 -7.00 -0.64
C ASN A 94 4.26 -6.43 -0.43
N MET A 95 4.46 -5.67 0.64
CA MET A 95 5.68 -4.90 0.86
C MET A 95 6.91 -5.80 0.94
N PHE A 96 6.84 -6.91 1.70
CA PHE A 96 7.97 -7.84 1.80
C PHE A 96 8.40 -8.38 0.43
N ASP A 97 7.44 -8.85 -0.38
CA ASP A 97 7.72 -9.46 -1.67
C ASP A 97 8.31 -8.46 -2.67
N VAL A 98 7.82 -7.21 -2.65
CA VAL A 98 8.37 -6.12 -3.48
C VAL A 98 9.81 -5.79 -3.07
N PHE A 99 10.07 -5.59 -1.78
CA PHE A 99 11.42 -5.28 -1.30
C PHE A 99 12.40 -6.43 -1.51
N LYS A 100 11.96 -7.67 -1.27
CA LYS A 100 12.76 -8.88 -1.56
C LYS A 100 13.14 -8.94 -3.03
N LYS A 101 12.17 -8.70 -3.94
CA LYS A 101 12.42 -8.69 -5.38
C LYS A 101 13.45 -7.63 -5.76
N ILE A 102 13.27 -6.39 -5.29
CA ILE A 102 14.21 -5.29 -5.54
C ILE A 102 15.61 -5.64 -5.03
N HIS A 103 15.71 -6.19 -3.82
CA HIS A 103 16.99 -6.56 -3.21
C HIS A 103 17.74 -7.65 -4.02
N ILE A 104 17.00 -8.63 -4.55
CA ILE A 104 17.55 -9.66 -5.44
C ILE A 104 17.99 -9.03 -6.78
N GLU A 105 17.17 -8.17 -7.37
CA GLU A 105 17.44 -7.53 -8.67
C GLU A 105 18.65 -6.59 -8.62
N ILE A 106 18.86 -5.89 -7.50
CA ILE A 106 19.98 -4.95 -7.29
C ILE A 106 21.24 -5.68 -6.78
N ALA A 107 21.22 -7.01 -6.67
CA ALA A 107 22.36 -7.82 -6.24
C ALA A 107 22.99 -7.35 -4.90
N HIS A 108 22.14 -7.08 -3.89
CA HIS A 108 22.56 -6.65 -2.56
C HIS A 108 23.27 -5.29 -2.47
N GLY A 109 23.22 -4.45 -3.52
CA GLY A 109 23.69 -3.08 -3.46
C GLY A 109 22.79 -2.17 -2.62
N GLY A 110 22.77 -2.39 -1.30
CA GLY A 110 22.27 -1.47 -0.26
C GLY A 110 20.91 -0.84 -0.47
#